data_AF-A0A937C6Y1-F1
#
_entry.id   AF-A0A937C6Y1-F1
#
_cell.length_a   1.000
_cell.length_b   1.000
_cell.length_c   1.000
_cell.angle_alpha   90.00
_cell.angle_beta   90.00
_cell.angle_gamma   90.00
#
_symmetry.space_group_name_H-M   'P 1'
#
loop_
_entity.id
_entity.type
_entity.pdbx_description
1 polymer ?
#
loop_
_entity_poly.entity_id
_entity_poly.type
_entity_poly.pdbx_seq_one_letter_code
_entity_poly.pdbx_strand_id
1 'polypeptide(L)'
;MKKRNFLYAGLIISIVIVLSSCFHHHHDISISVNDDEDVYRMRASYDEDKTRAVQRIINAHLHPHHSLSVVHGYVDTDVTLDDGTSFHIKSKPGNLKIKFDKTENSEESCERMKEMCEEIKNVLANGDNNE
;
A
#
# COMPACT_ATOMS: atom_id res chain seq x y z
N MET A 1 -60.07 23.89 -6.88
CA MET A 1 -59.06 23.05 -7.59
C MET A 1 -57.68 23.33 -6.98
N LYS A 2 -56.74 22.35 -6.96
CA LYS A 2 -55.35 22.43 -6.47
C LYS A 2 -55.07 22.06 -5.00
N LYS A 3 -55.46 20.86 -4.55
CA LYS A 3 -54.83 20.19 -3.39
C LYS A 3 -54.36 18.76 -3.67
N ARG A 4 -54.46 18.31 -4.92
CA ARG A 4 -54.19 16.92 -5.33
C ARG A 4 -52.82 16.73 -6.01
N ASN A 5 -52.11 17.81 -6.28
CA ASN A 5 -50.82 17.78 -7.00
C ASN A 5 -49.61 17.73 -6.05
N PHE A 6 -49.80 17.96 -4.76
CA PHE A 6 -48.71 17.93 -3.77
C PHE A 6 -48.32 16.51 -3.33
N LEU A 7 -49.22 15.54 -3.50
CA LEU A 7 -48.97 14.13 -3.13
C LEU A 7 -48.11 13.39 -4.17
N TYR A 8 -48.13 13.82 -5.44
CA TYR A 8 -47.36 13.18 -6.50
C TYR A 8 -45.92 13.73 -6.64
N ALA A 9 -45.67 14.95 -6.16
CA ALA A 9 -44.33 15.54 -6.18
C ALA A 9 -43.38 14.87 -5.16
N GLY A 10 -43.91 14.35 -4.04
CA GLY A 10 -43.12 13.63 -3.03
C GLY A 10 -42.76 12.19 -3.43
N LEU A 11 -43.57 11.56 -4.29
CA LEU A 11 -43.40 10.15 -4.68
C LEU A 11 -42.36 9.95 -5.80
N ILE A 12 -42.07 10.99 -6.59
CA ILE A 12 -41.10 10.92 -7.70
C ILE A 12 -39.66 11.15 -7.20
N ILE A 13 -39.49 11.87 -6.09
CA ILE A 13 -38.15 12.18 -5.54
C ILE A 13 -37.53 10.97 -4.81
N SER A 14 -38.32 9.99 -4.35
CA SER A 14 -37.80 8.82 -3.62
C SER A 14 -37.13 7.77 -4.50
N ILE A 15 -37.32 7.80 -5.84
CA ILE A 15 -36.79 6.78 -6.76
C ILE A 15 -35.34 7.06 -7.19
N VAL A 16 -34.83 8.28 -7.04
CA VAL A 16 -33.47 8.65 -7.51
C VAL A 16 -32.36 8.33 -6.50
N ILE A 17 -32.71 8.00 -5.25
CA ILE A 17 -31.71 7.79 -4.17
C ILE A 17 -31.16 6.35 -4.14
N VAL A 18 -31.71 5.42 -4.93
CA VAL A 18 -31.38 3.98 -4.80
C VAL A 18 -30.21 3.51 -5.68
N LEU A 19 -29.52 4.41 -6.40
CA LEU A 19 -28.37 4.05 -7.25
C LEU A 19 -27.01 4.48 -6.71
N SER A 20 -26.92 4.88 -5.43
CA SER A 20 -25.62 4.83 -4.72
C SER A 20 -25.37 3.39 -4.26
N SER A 21 -25.26 2.48 -5.22
CA SER A 21 -24.68 1.17 -4.96
C SER A 21 -23.20 1.40 -4.71
N CYS A 22 -22.84 1.56 -3.44
CA CYS A 22 -21.46 1.43 -3.00
C CYS A 22 -20.97 0.05 -3.45
N PHE A 23 -20.20 0.03 -4.54
CA PHE A 23 -19.33 -1.08 -4.89
C PHE A 23 -18.26 -1.14 -3.79
N HIS A 24 -18.60 -1.76 -2.65
CA HIS A 24 -17.59 -2.25 -1.72
C HIS A 24 -16.93 -3.45 -2.40
N HIS A 25 -15.97 -3.19 -3.29
CA HIS A 25 -14.99 -4.21 -3.62
C HIS A 25 -14.17 -4.44 -2.35
N HIS A 26 -14.47 -5.52 -1.63
CA HIS A 26 -13.60 -6.03 -0.58
C HIS A 26 -12.33 -6.56 -1.27
N HIS A 27 -11.39 -5.66 -1.53
CA HIS A 27 -10.02 -6.04 -1.86
C HIS A 27 -9.38 -6.52 -0.56
N ASP A 28 -9.02 -7.81 -0.48
CA ASP A 28 -8.44 -8.42 0.72
C ASP A 28 -6.98 -7.97 0.90
N ILE A 29 -6.80 -6.72 1.34
CA ILE A 29 -5.51 -6.16 1.67
C ILE A 29 -5.16 -6.57 3.09
N SER A 30 -4.05 -7.29 3.23
CA SER A 30 -3.52 -7.70 4.53
C SER A 30 -2.14 -7.10 4.71
N ILE A 31 -1.99 -6.22 5.70
CA ILE A 31 -0.71 -5.59 6.05
C ILE A 31 -0.40 -5.95 7.50
N SER A 32 0.81 -6.46 7.73
CA SER A 32 1.32 -6.80 9.06
C SER A 32 2.70 -6.18 9.23
N VAL A 33 2.84 -5.36 10.26
CA VAL A 33 4.11 -4.78 10.70
C VAL A 33 4.43 -5.35 12.07
N ASN A 34 5.65 -5.85 12.23
CA ASN A 34 6.21 -6.21 13.52
C ASN A 34 7.52 -5.41 13.70
N ASP A 35 7.55 -4.58 14.73
CA ASP A 35 8.69 -3.76 15.14
C ASP A 35 9.11 -4.19 16.55
N ASP A 36 9.86 -5.30 16.61
CA ASP A 36 10.48 -5.81 17.84
C ASP A 36 11.73 -4.98 18.16
N GLU A 37 12.32 -5.06 19.36
CA GLU A 37 13.52 -4.27 19.75
C GLU A 37 14.67 -4.37 18.74
N ASP A 38 14.96 -5.57 18.24
CA ASP A 38 16.10 -5.83 17.36
C ASP A 38 15.74 -5.89 15.87
N VAL A 39 14.49 -6.22 15.52
CA VAL A 39 14.15 -6.57 14.13
C VAL A 39 12.84 -5.91 13.71
N TYR A 40 12.87 -5.29 12.53
CA TYR A 40 11.68 -4.81 11.85
C TYR A 40 11.26 -5.77 10.73
N ARG A 41 9.95 -6.02 10.61
CA ARG A 41 9.36 -6.87 9.57
C ARG A 41 8.05 -6.26 9.07
N MET A 42 7.95 -6.06 7.76
CA MET A 42 6.69 -5.78 7.08
C MET A 42 6.31 -6.95 6.17
N ARG A 43 5.03 -7.30 6.17
CA ARG A 43 4.40 -8.22 5.21
C ARG A 43 3.14 -7.57 4.67
N ALA A 44 2.99 -7.60 3.35
CA ALA A 44 1.78 -7.13 2.69
C ALA A 44 1.32 -8.14 1.65
N SER A 45 0.02 -8.43 1.65
CA SER A 45 -0.70 -9.12 0.58
C SER A 45 -1.76 -8.15 0.05
N TYR A 46 -1.84 -8.02 -1.26
CA TYR A 46 -2.67 -7.04 -1.95
C TYR A 46 -2.93 -7.50 -3.39
N ASP A 47 -3.85 -6.85 -4.10
CA ASP A 47 -4.14 -7.19 -5.50
C ASP A 47 -2.97 -6.90 -6.44
N GLU A 48 -2.80 -7.74 -7.45
CA GLU A 48 -1.65 -7.67 -8.34
C GLU A 48 -1.55 -6.32 -9.09
N ASP A 49 -2.66 -5.62 -9.31
CA ASP A 49 -2.72 -4.29 -9.93
C ASP A 49 -2.01 -3.20 -9.09
N LYS A 50 -2.01 -3.34 -7.76
CA LYS A 50 -1.30 -2.45 -6.82
C LYS A 50 0.21 -2.72 -6.79
N THR A 51 0.70 -3.82 -7.38
CA THR A 51 2.14 -4.15 -7.44
C THR A 51 2.98 -3.04 -8.05
N ARG A 52 2.50 -2.39 -9.12
CA ARG A 52 3.26 -1.31 -9.77
C ARG A 52 3.43 -0.10 -8.85
N ALA A 53 2.40 0.23 -8.06
CA ALA A 53 2.48 1.32 -7.09
C ALA A 53 3.51 1.01 -5.99
N VAL A 54 3.47 -0.21 -5.45
CA VAL A 54 4.43 -0.67 -4.44
C VAL A 54 5.87 -0.67 -4.96
N GLN A 55 6.10 -1.20 -6.16
CA GLN A 55 7.43 -1.19 -6.80
C GLN A 55 7.96 0.22 -7.03
N ARG A 56 7.08 1.18 -7.39
CA ARG A 56 7.47 2.58 -7.56
C ARG A 56 8.00 3.17 -6.26
N ILE A 57 7.33 2.93 -5.13
CA ILE A 57 7.75 3.44 -3.82
C ILE A 57 9.10 2.84 -3.43
N ILE A 58 9.25 1.51 -3.58
CA ILE A 58 10.53 0.83 -3.31
C ILE A 58 11.65 1.47 -4.15
N ASN A 59 11.47 1.59 -5.46
CA ASN A 59 12.50 2.16 -6.32
C ASN A 59 12.77 3.64 -5.98
N ALA A 60 11.77 4.43 -5.57
CA ALA A 60 11.97 5.82 -5.18
C ALA A 60 12.84 5.97 -3.93
N HIS A 61 12.65 5.11 -2.92
CA HIS A 61 13.43 5.10 -1.69
C HIS A 61 14.83 4.49 -1.88
N LEU A 62 14.98 3.53 -2.80
CA LEU A 62 16.26 2.84 -3.02
C LEU A 62 17.15 3.49 -4.09
N HIS A 63 16.60 4.12 -5.13
CA HIS A 63 17.38 4.72 -6.23
C HIS A 63 18.48 5.69 -5.79
N PRO A 64 18.33 6.51 -4.73
CA PRO A 64 19.40 7.39 -4.28
C PRO A 64 20.64 6.63 -3.76
N HIS A 65 20.48 5.35 -3.39
CA HIS A 65 21.51 4.57 -2.68
C HIS A 65 21.81 3.21 -3.32
N HIS A 66 21.13 2.83 -4.41
CA HIS A 66 21.35 1.55 -5.09
C HIS A 66 20.74 1.52 -6.50
N SER A 67 21.42 0.85 -7.44
CA SER A 67 20.95 0.62 -8.81
C SER A 67 19.96 -0.55 -8.94
N LEU A 68 19.25 -0.92 -7.87
CA LEU A 68 18.37 -2.10 -7.87
C LEU A 68 17.09 -1.69 -8.56
N SER A 69 16.87 -2.25 -9.74
CA SER A 69 15.59 -2.12 -10.41
C SER A 69 14.68 -3.24 -9.91
N VAL A 70 13.82 -2.96 -8.93
CA VAL A 70 12.72 -3.86 -8.55
C VAL A 70 11.62 -3.66 -9.60
N VAL A 71 11.88 -4.08 -10.84
CA VAL A 71 10.99 -3.89 -11.98
C VAL A 71 10.60 -5.24 -12.57
N HIS A 72 9.29 -5.53 -12.53
CA HIS A 72 8.61 -6.62 -13.24
C HIS A 72 9.05 -8.07 -12.95
N GLY A 73 9.49 -8.38 -11.72
CA GLY A 73 9.93 -9.74 -11.39
C GLY A 73 9.60 -10.20 -9.97
N TYR A 74 9.94 -11.48 -9.75
CA TYR A 74 10.09 -12.05 -8.42
C TYR A 74 11.48 -11.64 -7.91
N VAL A 75 11.50 -10.97 -6.76
CA VAL A 75 12.72 -10.62 -6.03
C VAL A 75 12.68 -11.35 -4.70
N ASP A 76 13.78 -11.96 -4.32
CA ASP A 76 13.97 -12.61 -3.02
C ASP A 76 15.48 -12.58 -2.73
N THR A 77 15.95 -11.50 -2.11
CA THR A 77 17.38 -11.26 -1.92
C THR A 77 17.64 -10.39 -0.71
N ASP A 78 18.81 -10.58 -0.13
CA ASP A 78 19.43 -9.60 0.75
C ASP A 78 20.06 -8.49 -0.09
N VAL A 79 19.91 -7.25 0.38
CA VAL A 79 20.35 -6.02 -0.27
C VAL A 79 21.18 -5.24 0.73
N THR A 80 22.34 -4.76 0.28
CA THR A 80 23.15 -3.78 0.99
C THR A 80 23.28 -2.55 0.10
N LEU A 81 22.82 -1.40 0.60
CA LEU A 81 22.90 -0.12 -0.08
C LEU A 81 24.29 0.50 0.04
N ASP A 82 24.58 1.52 -0.77
CA ASP A 82 25.88 2.22 -0.78
C ASP A 82 26.22 2.88 0.57
N ASP A 83 25.20 3.21 1.38
CA ASP A 83 25.35 3.76 2.73
C ASP A 83 25.53 2.69 3.83
N GLY A 84 25.66 1.41 3.45
CA GLY A 84 25.81 0.28 4.35
C GLY A 84 24.49 -0.31 4.87
N THR A 85 23.34 0.29 4.56
CA THR A 85 22.04 -0.22 4.99
C THR A 85 21.78 -1.60 4.43
N SER A 86 21.53 -2.58 5.30
CA SER A 86 21.36 -3.99 4.93
C SER A 86 19.98 -4.51 5.32
N PHE A 87 19.26 -5.07 4.34
CA PHE A 87 17.91 -5.61 4.52
C PHE A 87 17.60 -6.74 3.56
N HIS A 88 16.62 -7.56 3.93
CA HIS A 88 16.05 -8.60 3.10
C HIS A 88 14.76 -8.12 2.46
N ILE A 89 14.61 -8.32 1.15
CA ILE A 89 13.39 -8.02 0.41
C ILE A 89 12.92 -9.22 -0.40
N LYS A 90 11.62 -9.52 -0.27
CA LYS A 90 10.91 -10.46 -1.13
C LYS A 90 9.70 -9.79 -1.74
N SER A 91 9.68 -9.66 -3.06
CA SER A 91 8.60 -9.05 -3.82
C SER A 91 8.14 -9.96 -4.95
N LYS A 92 6.84 -10.09 -5.14
CA LYS A 92 6.20 -10.72 -6.29
C LYS A 92 4.84 -10.04 -6.52
N PRO A 93 4.17 -10.25 -7.66
CA PRO A 93 2.82 -9.74 -7.84
C PRO A 93 1.91 -10.06 -6.64
N GLY A 94 1.30 -9.01 -6.09
CA GLY A 94 0.38 -9.09 -4.95
C GLY A 94 1.00 -9.44 -3.59
N ASN A 95 2.33 -9.51 -3.46
CA ASN A 95 2.97 -9.81 -2.19
C ASN A 95 4.30 -9.09 -1.98
N LEU A 96 4.48 -8.55 -0.79
CA LEU A 96 5.73 -7.94 -0.35
C LEU A 96 6.11 -8.40 1.05
N LYS A 97 7.41 -8.64 1.25
CA LYS A 97 8.02 -8.79 2.55
C LYS A 97 9.31 -7.98 2.60
N ILE A 98 9.48 -7.23 3.67
CA ILE A 98 10.71 -6.50 3.98
C ILE A 98 11.10 -6.86 5.41
N LYS A 99 12.38 -7.12 5.63
CA LYS A 99 12.95 -7.39 6.95
C LYS A 99 14.31 -6.74 7.06
N PHE A 100 14.59 -6.08 8.17
CA PHE A 100 15.95 -5.62 8.51
C PHE A 100 16.22 -5.74 9.99
N ASP A 101 17.50 -5.91 10.32
CA ASP A 101 18.00 -5.94 11.69
C ASP A 101 18.39 -4.52 12.10
N LYS A 102 17.82 -4.02 13.20
CA LYS A 102 18.05 -2.67 13.71
C LYS A 102 19.37 -2.54 14.46
N THR A 103 19.97 -3.66 14.87
CA THR A 103 21.27 -3.69 15.54
C THR A 103 22.43 -3.63 14.53
N GLU A 104 22.18 -4.04 13.28
CA GLU A 104 23.16 -4.03 12.18
C GLU A 104 23.04 -2.78 11.28
N ASN A 105 22.03 -1.93 11.51
CA ASN A 105 21.76 -0.73 10.73
C ASN A 105 21.80 0.52 11.61
N SER A 106 22.19 1.65 11.02
CA SER A 106 22.11 2.93 11.72
C SER A 106 20.65 3.31 12.03
N GLU A 107 20.44 4.16 13.05
CA GLU A 107 19.12 4.67 13.40
C GLU A 107 18.46 5.40 12.22
N GLU A 108 19.21 6.26 11.52
CA GLU A 108 18.76 6.98 10.32
C GLU A 108 18.33 6.01 9.19
N SER A 109 19.11 4.95 8.95
CA SER A 109 18.77 3.90 7.99
C SER A 109 17.47 3.20 8.38
N CYS A 110 17.29 2.90 9.67
CA CYS A 110 16.08 2.26 10.18
C CYS A 110 14.86 3.15 10.01
N GLU A 111 14.97 4.44 10.29
CA GLU A 111 13.88 5.42 10.11
C GLU A 111 13.46 5.50 8.64
N ARG A 112 14.42 5.68 7.72
CA ARG A 112 14.15 5.69 6.26
C ARG A 112 13.45 4.42 5.78
N MET A 113 13.90 3.25 6.24
CA MET A 113 13.26 1.98 5.87
C MET A 113 11.83 1.88 6.41
N LYS A 114 11.57 2.41 7.61
CA LYS A 114 10.21 2.50 8.19
C LYS A 114 9.33 3.46 7.41
N GLU A 115 9.85 4.62 7.00
CA GLU A 115 9.13 5.60 6.17
C GLU A 115 8.69 4.98 4.83
N MET A 116 9.59 4.25 4.16
CA MET A 116 9.25 3.50 2.95
C MET A 116 8.10 2.52 3.20
N CYS A 117 8.15 1.77 4.31
CA CYS A 117 7.11 0.80 4.66
C CYS A 117 5.77 1.47 4.99
N GLU A 118 5.78 2.63 5.65
CA GLU A 118 4.57 3.40 5.93
C GLU A 118 3.96 4.01 4.66
N GLU A 119 4.78 4.49 3.72
CA GLU A 119 4.28 4.96 2.42
C GLU A 119 3.60 3.83 1.62
N ILE A 120 4.21 2.63 1.62
CA ILE A 120 3.62 1.43 1.02
C ILE A 120 2.29 1.08 1.69
N LYS A 121 2.23 1.12 3.03
CA LYS A 121 1.01 0.85 3.77
C LYS A 121 -0.08 1.86 3.43
N ASN A 122 0.25 3.14 3.31
CA ASN A 122 -0.69 4.20 2.95
C ASN A 122 -1.21 4.04 1.53
N VAL A 123 -0.38 3.69 0.54
CA VAL A 123 -0.86 3.50 -0.84
C VAL A 123 -1.77 2.28 -0.97
N LEU A 124 -1.48 1.22 -0.20
CA LEU A 124 -2.32 0.02 -0.18
C LEU A 124 -3.65 0.30 0.54
N ALA A 125 -3.62 1.00 1.67
CA ALA A 125 -4.83 1.34 2.44
C ALA A 125 -5.75 2.37 1.76
N ASN A 126 -5.19 3.29 0.97
CA ASN A 126 -5.93 4.39 0.34
C ASN A 126 -6.18 4.19 -1.17
N GLY A 127 -5.73 3.08 -1.75
CA GLY A 127 -5.75 2.79 -3.19
C GLY A 127 -7.14 2.58 -3.83
N ASP A 128 -8.22 2.95 -3.15
CA ASP A 128 -9.59 2.89 -3.65
C ASP A 128 -10.15 4.27 -4.07
N ASN A 129 -9.34 5.35 -4.01
CA ASN A 129 -9.82 6.74 -4.20
C ASN A 129 -9.13 7.56 -5.31
N ASN A 130 -8.60 6.95 -6.37
CA ASN A 130 -8.13 7.73 -7.53
C ASN A 130 -8.44 7.00 -8.83
N GLU A 131 -9.65 7.24 -9.34
CA GLU A 131 -10.03 7.12 -10.74
C GLU A 131 -10.21 8.53 -11.32
#